data_AF-A0A8S2I3W2-F1
#
_entry.id   AF-A0A8S2I3W2-F1
#
_cell.length_a   1.000
_cell.length_b   1.000
_cell.length_c   1.000
_cell.angle_alpha   90.00
_cell.angle_beta   90.00
_cell.angle_gamma   90.00
#
_symmetry.space_group_name_H-M   'P 1'
#
loop_
_entity.id
_entity.type
_entity.pdbx_description
1 polymer ?
#
loop_
_entity_poly.entity_id
_entity_poly.type
_entity_poly.pdbx_seq_one_letter_code
_entity_poly.pdbx_strand_id
1 'polypeptide(L)'
;HLFSRYQVGSPITMKTKMLSPVKTFDEYLPKPEIPKKELNWEEDLELRSKFLDRRDELVDEYKGYIYQHPDIRAILSDFLQSVLTIKPTNVIDFATEFFAPYNPRTADRSVTREASAKIPIPTSNIHLE
;
A
#
# COMPACT_ATOMS: atom_id res chain seq x y z
N HIS A 1 38.22 44.41 -55.36
CA HIS A 1 37.94 43.38 -54.34
C HIS A 1 36.55 42.82 -54.58
N LEU A 2 36.48 41.64 -55.18
CA LEU A 2 35.25 40.92 -55.51
C LEU A 2 35.00 39.88 -54.40
N PHE A 3 33.97 40.05 -53.58
CA PHE A 3 33.56 38.99 -52.65
C PHE A 3 32.36 38.26 -53.24
N SER A 4 32.64 37.12 -53.86
CA SER A 4 31.63 36.09 -54.14
C SER A 4 31.33 35.36 -52.84
N ARG A 5 30.13 35.56 -52.28
CA ARG A 5 29.59 34.64 -51.28
C ARG A 5 28.82 33.56 -52.01
N TYR A 6 29.45 32.42 -52.20
CA TYR A 6 28.82 31.22 -52.71
C TYR A 6 28.17 30.49 -51.53
N GLN A 7 26.83 30.45 -51.49
CA GLN A 7 26.10 29.74 -50.44
C GLN A 7 26.21 28.23 -50.71
N VAL A 8 27.13 27.57 -50.00
CA VAL A 8 27.21 26.11 -49.96
C VAL A 8 26.21 25.57 -48.95
N GLY A 9 25.10 25.05 -49.47
CA GLY A 9 24.08 24.33 -48.72
C GLY A 9 22.96 23.90 -49.65
N SER A 10 22.42 22.69 -49.44
CA SER A 10 21.22 22.25 -50.18
C SER A 10 20.06 23.18 -49.81
N PRO A 11 19.34 23.78 -50.77
CA PRO A 11 18.16 24.59 -50.49
C PRO A 11 17.01 23.64 -50.13
N ILE A 12 17.05 23.11 -48.90
CA ILE A 12 15.96 22.32 -48.35
C ILE A 12 14.80 23.28 -48.11
N THR A 13 13.81 23.23 -49.00
CA THR A 13 12.52 23.88 -48.79
C THR A 13 11.58 22.86 -48.15
N MET A 14 11.40 22.99 -46.83
CA MET A 14 10.40 22.19 -46.12
C MET A 14 9.01 22.72 -46.53
N LYS A 15 8.31 21.99 -47.40
CA LYS A 15 6.90 22.28 -47.67
C LYS A 15 6.08 21.82 -46.48
N THR A 16 5.87 22.73 -45.53
CA THR A 16 4.96 22.51 -44.41
C THR A 16 3.55 22.44 -44.98
N LYS A 17 3.02 21.22 -45.14
CA LYS A 17 1.59 21.02 -45.34
C LYS A 17 0.93 21.63 -44.10
N MET A 18 0.21 22.73 -44.29
CA MET A 18 -0.58 23.36 -43.23
C MET A 18 -1.35 22.23 -42.56
N LEU A 19 -1.03 21.97 -41.28
CA LEU A 19 -1.81 21.04 -40.49
C LEU A 19 -3.26 21.53 -40.56
N SER A 20 -4.19 20.59 -40.73
CA SER A 20 -5.62 20.85 -40.71
C SER A 20 -5.93 21.82 -39.58
N PRO A 21 -6.85 22.79 -39.76
CA PRO A 21 -7.15 23.79 -38.74
C PRO A 21 -7.29 23.08 -37.39
N VAL A 22 -6.54 23.58 -36.40
CA VAL A 22 -6.65 23.15 -35.00
C VAL A 22 -8.13 23.12 -34.72
N LYS A 23 -8.68 21.92 -34.49
CA LYS A 23 -10.10 21.75 -34.23
C LYS A 23 -10.45 22.71 -33.10
N THR A 24 -11.29 23.69 -33.40
CA THR A 24 -11.86 24.60 -32.42
C THR A 24 -12.60 23.72 -31.43
N PHE A 25 -11.98 23.44 -30.29
CA PHE A 25 -12.51 22.65 -29.17
C PHE A 25 -13.64 21.74 -29.64
N ASP A 26 -13.27 20.58 -30.22
CA ASP A 26 -14.24 19.52 -30.45
C ASP A 26 -15.07 19.44 -29.17
N GLU A 27 -16.35 19.76 -29.29
CA GLU A 27 -17.37 19.69 -28.24
C GLU A 27 -17.04 18.47 -27.39
N TYR A 28 -16.53 18.71 -26.17
CA TYR A 28 -16.05 17.60 -25.35
C TYR A 28 -17.23 16.65 -25.23
N LEU A 29 -17.05 15.43 -25.75
CA LEU A 29 -18.02 14.39 -25.52
C LEU A 29 -18.26 14.35 -24.01
N PRO A 30 -19.53 14.37 -23.56
CA PRO A 30 -19.83 14.32 -22.15
C PRO A 30 -19.03 13.17 -21.54
N LYS A 31 -18.28 13.47 -20.48
CA LYS A 31 -17.36 12.52 -19.85
C LYS A 31 -18.13 11.20 -19.67
N PRO A 32 -17.65 10.08 -20.24
CA PRO A 32 -18.36 8.83 -20.09
C PRO A 32 -18.49 8.51 -18.60
N GLU A 33 -19.71 8.27 -18.15
CA GLU A 33 -20.01 7.80 -16.81
C GLU A 33 -19.56 6.34 -16.73
N ILE A 34 -18.26 6.13 -16.52
CA ILE A 34 -17.72 4.79 -16.29
C ILE A 34 -18.28 4.36 -14.91
N PRO A 35 -19.20 3.39 -14.86
CA PRO A 35 -19.70 2.93 -13.58
C PRO A 35 -18.52 2.36 -12.78
N LYS A 36 -18.43 2.74 -11.51
CA LYS A 36 -17.41 2.18 -10.62
C LYS A 36 -17.75 0.69 -10.44
N LYS A 37 -16.98 -0.17 -11.10
CA LYS A 37 -17.06 -1.62 -10.87
C LYS A 37 -16.77 -1.88 -9.41
N GLU A 38 -17.61 -2.69 -8.77
CA GLU A 38 -17.39 -3.11 -7.39
C GLU A 38 -16.08 -3.89 -7.29
N LEU A 39 -15.30 -3.63 -6.24
CA LEU A 39 -14.03 -4.30 -6.01
C LEU A 39 -14.31 -5.74 -5.52
N ASN A 40 -14.40 -6.68 -6.45
CA ASN A 40 -14.42 -8.12 -6.16
C ASN A 40 -13.05 -8.71 -6.55
N TRP A 41 -12.13 -8.72 -5.59
CA TRP A 41 -10.74 -9.12 -5.84
C TRP A 41 -10.60 -10.65 -5.98
N GLU A 42 -11.56 -11.42 -5.45
CA GLU A 42 -11.58 -12.88 -5.54
C GLU A 42 -11.91 -13.37 -6.95
N GLU A 43 -12.83 -12.70 -7.65
CA GLU A 43 -13.23 -13.04 -9.02
C GLU A 43 -12.30 -12.44 -10.09
N ASP A 44 -11.67 -11.31 -9.79
CA ASP A 44 -10.73 -10.68 -10.70
C ASP A 44 -9.40 -11.45 -10.71
N LEU A 45 -9.11 -12.09 -11.85
CA LEU A 45 -7.93 -12.91 -12.06
C LEU A 45 -6.62 -12.16 -11.77
N GLU A 46 -6.53 -10.88 -12.15
CA GLU A 46 -5.32 -10.10 -11.93
C GLU A 46 -5.12 -9.76 -10.46
N LEU A 47 -6.20 -9.33 -9.77
CA LEU A 47 -6.14 -9.00 -8.35
C LEU A 47 -5.85 -10.25 -7.50
N ARG A 48 -6.47 -11.37 -7.83
CA ARG A 48 -6.22 -12.64 -7.16
C ARG A 48 -4.77 -13.11 -7.34
N SER A 49 -4.20 -12.98 -8.54
CA SER A 49 -2.79 -13.32 -8.78
C SER A 49 -1.87 -12.47 -7.91
N LYS A 50 -2.06 -11.14 -7.92
CA LYS A 50 -1.26 -10.20 -7.11
C LYS A 50 -1.35 -10.51 -5.62
N PHE A 51 -2.53 -10.88 -5.13
CA PHE A 51 -2.73 -11.28 -3.74
C PHE A 51 -1.92 -12.54 -3.39
N LEU A 52 -1.99 -13.56 -4.24
CA LEU A 52 -1.26 -14.82 -4.01
C LEU A 52 0.26 -14.60 -4.01
N ASP A 53 0.77 -13.86 -5.00
CA ASP A 53 2.20 -13.55 -5.08
C ASP A 53 2.67 -12.81 -3.82
N ARG A 54 1.91 -11.78 -3.40
CA ARG A 54 2.27 -11.01 -2.20
C ARG A 54 2.15 -11.83 -0.92
N ARG A 55 1.16 -12.71 -0.82
CA ARG A 55 0.99 -13.62 0.31
C ARG A 55 2.17 -14.56 0.41
N ASP A 56 2.58 -15.17 -0.70
CA ASP A 56 3.65 -16.16 -0.72
C ASP A 56 5.01 -15.51 -0.42
N GLU A 57 5.28 -14.32 -0.99
CA GLU A 57 6.44 -13.49 -0.63
C GLU A 57 6.51 -13.23 0.89
N LEU A 58 5.39 -12.82 1.49
CA LEU A 58 5.34 -12.50 2.92
C LEU A 58 5.54 -13.74 3.79
N VAL A 59 5.01 -14.89 3.37
CA VAL A 59 5.20 -16.17 4.06
C VAL A 59 6.68 -16.58 4.03
N ASP A 60 7.36 -16.40 2.90
CA ASP A 60 8.75 -16.77 2.78
C ASP A 60 9.68 -15.80 3.53
N GLU A 61 9.37 -14.51 3.53
CA GLU A 61 10.03 -13.52 4.40
C GLU A 61 9.88 -13.90 5.87
N TYR A 62 8.66 -14.24 6.31
CA TYR A 62 8.38 -14.63 7.69
C TYR A 62 9.13 -15.90 8.10
N LYS A 63 9.19 -16.91 7.23
CA LYS A 63 10.00 -18.12 7.48
C LYS A 63 11.48 -17.74 7.64
N GLY A 64 12.00 -16.91 6.74
CA GLY A 64 13.37 -16.40 6.82
C GLY A 64 13.65 -15.71 8.15
N TYR A 65 12.74 -14.85 8.60
CA TYR A 65 12.83 -14.15 9.88
C TYR A 65 12.90 -15.12 11.07
N ILE A 66 12.03 -16.15 11.13
CA ILE A 66 12.08 -17.17 12.19
C ILE A 66 13.42 -17.92 12.19
N TYR A 67 13.95 -18.28 11.02
CA TYR A 67 15.21 -19.01 10.94
C TYR A 67 16.41 -18.16 11.36
N GLN A 68 16.38 -16.85 11.07
CA GLN A 68 17.47 -15.93 11.41
C GLN A 68 17.49 -15.54 12.89
N HIS A 69 16.35 -15.56 13.57
CA HIS A 69 16.21 -15.13 14.96
C HIS A 69 15.89 -16.31 15.90
N PRO A 70 16.92 -16.95 16.50
CA PRO A 70 16.72 -18.08 17.40
C PRO A 70 15.92 -17.72 18.67
N ASP A 71 15.91 -16.45 19.05
CA ASP A 71 15.17 -15.92 20.20
C ASP A 71 13.66 -16.20 20.08
N ILE A 72 13.10 -16.13 18.87
CA ILE A 72 11.68 -16.40 18.61
C ILE A 72 11.37 -17.87 18.91
N ARG A 73 12.28 -18.77 18.52
CA ARG A 73 12.13 -20.20 18.79
C ARG A 73 12.23 -20.49 20.29
N ALA A 74 13.07 -19.78 21.03
CA ALA A 74 13.16 -19.91 22.48
C ALA A 74 11.84 -19.51 23.15
N ILE A 75 11.29 -18.34 22.81
CA ILE A 75 10.00 -17.85 23.34
C ILE A 75 8.86 -18.83 23.03
N LEU A 76 8.80 -19.37 21.81
CA LEU A 76 7.81 -20.39 21.43
C LEU A 76 7.98 -21.69 22.23
N SER A 77 9.22 -22.10 22.51
CA SER A 77 9.49 -23.30 23.30
C SER A 77 9.04 -23.12 24.74
N ASP A 78 9.32 -21.96 25.35
CA ASP A 78 8.87 -21.61 26.70
C ASP A 78 7.34 -21.54 26.77
N PHE A 79 6.70 -20.96 25.74
CA PHE A 79 5.25 -20.96 25.63
C PHE A 79 4.69 -22.39 25.60
N LEU A 80 5.21 -23.26 24.73
CA LEU A 80 4.77 -24.65 24.65
C LEU A 80 4.97 -25.40 25.97
N GLN A 81 6.12 -25.22 26.63
CA GLN A 81 6.39 -25.85 27.92
C GLN A 81 5.41 -25.39 29.00
N SER A 82 5.06 -24.10 29.03
CA SER A 82 4.08 -23.56 29.96
C SER A 82 2.66 -24.12 29.72
N VAL A 83 2.24 -24.23 28.44
CA VAL A 83 0.96 -24.83 28.07
C VAL A 83 0.89 -26.30 28.46
N LEU A 84 1.96 -27.06 28.25
CA LEU A 84 2.02 -28.48 28.57
C LEU A 84 2.03 -28.75 30.08
N THR A 85 2.59 -27.84 30.87
CA THR A 85 2.70 -27.97 32.32
C THR A 85 1.40 -27.55 33.02
N ILE A 86 0.83 -26.41 32.62
CA ILE A 86 -0.33 -25.81 33.29
C ILE A 86 -1.64 -26.40 32.74
N LYS A 87 -1.65 -26.86 31.48
CA LYS A 87 -2.83 -27.36 30.74
C LYS A 87 -4.06 -26.46 30.95
N PRO A 88 -4.00 -25.21 30.50
CA PRO A 88 -5.09 -24.26 30.69
C PRO A 88 -6.35 -24.71 29.94
N THR A 89 -7.53 -24.38 30.50
CA THR A 89 -8.82 -24.66 29.88
C THR A 89 -9.01 -23.89 28.57
N ASN A 90 -8.48 -22.65 28.51
CA ASN A 90 -8.46 -21.83 27.31
C ASN A 90 -7.02 -21.45 26.95
N VAL A 91 -6.51 -22.03 25.87
CA VAL A 91 -5.16 -21.79 25.37
C VAL A 91 -5.02 -20.40 24.73
N ILE A 92 -6.09 -19.85 24.18
CA ILE A 92 -6.08 -18.56 23.49
C ILE A 92 -5.91 -17.42 24.49
N ASP A 93 -6.71 -17.42 25.56
CA ASP A 93 -6.60 -16.41 26.61
C ASP A 93 -5.20 -16.43 27.25
N PHE A 94 -4.69 -17.64 27.55
CA PHE A 94 -3.34 -17.83 28.06
C PHE A 94 -2.25 -17.29 27.11
N ALA A 95 -2.40 -17.51 25.80
CA ALA A 95 -1.48 -16.96 24.80
C ALA A 95 -1.50 -15.42 24.80
N THR A 96 -2.67 -14.79 24.91
CA THR A 96 -2.75 -13.32 24.94
C THR A 96 -2.02 -12.73 26.14
N GLU A 97 -2.09 -13.38 27.29
CA GLU A 97 -1.38 -12.96 28.51
C GLU A 97 0.12 -13.24 28.41
N PHE A 98 0.52 -14.43 27.96
CA PHE A 98 1.92 -14.80 27.79
C PHE A 98 2.65 -13.89 26.80
N PHE A 99 2.01 -13.54 25.69
CA PHE A 99 2.63 -12.71 24.65
C PHE A 99 2.47 -11.20 24.87
N ALA A 100 1.65 -10.75 25.83
CA ALA A 100 1.41 -9.33 26.09
C ALA A 100 2.68 -8.48 26.32
N PRO A 101 3.72 -8.96 27.04
CA PRO A 101 4.95 -8.21 27.26
C PRO A 101 5.77 -7.94 25.98
N TYR A 102 5.63 -8.78 24.96
CA TYR A 102 6.37 -8.65 23.71
C TYR A 102 5.70 -7.70 22.71
N ASN A 103 4.52 -7.17 23.04
CA ASN A 103 3.81 -6.24 22.16
C ASN A 103 4.34 -4.80 22.36
N PRO A 104 5.03 -4.22 21.36
CA PRO A 104 5.60 -2.88 21.48
C PRO A 104 4.54 -1.78 21.70
N ARG A 105 3.28 -2.03 21.33
CA ARG A 105 2.17 -1.07 21.52
C ARG A 105 1.69 -0.95 22.97
N THR A 106 2.01 -1.93 23.82
CA THR A 106 1.59 -1.94 25.23
C THR A 106 2.56 -1.14 26.10
N ALA A 107 3.84 -1.04 25.72
CA ALA A 107 4.86 -0.28 26.44
C ALA A 107 4.57 1.24 26.46
N ASP A 108 3.91 1.77 25.43
CA ASP A 108 3.56 3.19 25.31
C ASP A 108 2.31 3.57 26.16
N ARG A 109 1.54 2.59 26.64
CA ARG A 109 0.32 2.83 27.41
C ARG A 109 0.53 3.07 28.90
N SER A 110 1.70 2.78 29.45
CA SER A 110 2.00 3.01 30.87
C SER A 110 2.30 4.48 31.19
N VAL A 111 2.61 5.31 30.19
CA VAL A 111 2.94 6.73 30.37
C VAL A 111 1.69 7.65 30.26
N THR A 112 0.62 7.22 29.62
CA THR A 112 -0.52 8.09 29.26
C THR A 112 -1.81 7.78 30.03
N ARG A 113 -1.73 7.17 31.22
CA ARG A 113 -2.92 6.86 32.04
C ARG A 113 -3.34 7.95 33.04
N GLU A 114 -2.66 9.10 33.09
CA GLU A 114 -3.04 10.22 33.98
C GLU A 114 -3.38 11.55 33.29
N ALA A 115 -3.33 11.64 31.96
CA ALA A 115 -3.71 12.89 31.27
C ALA A 115 -4.34 12.63 29.89
N SER A 116 -5.65 12.39 29.85
CA SER A 116 -6.57 13.17 29.00
C SER A 116 -7.98 12.59 29.11
N ALA A 117 -8.79 13.25 29.92
CA ALA A 117 -10.23 13.26 29.72
C ALA A 117 -10.55 13.70 28.28
N LYS A 118 -11.56 13.05 27.68
CA LYS A 118 -12.32 13.48 26.49
C LYS A 118 -11.49 13.86 25.25
N ILE A 119 -11.33 12.92 24.32
CA ILE A 119 -11.04 13.26 22.91
C ILE A 119 -12.38 13.59 22.24
N PRO A 120 -12.58 14.82 21.70
CA PRO A 120 -13.76 15.13 20.89
C PRO A 120 -13.61 14.46 19.52
N ILE A 121 -14.61 13.71 19.10
CA ILE A 121 -14.71 13.20 17.73
C ILE A 121 -14.94 14.42 16.82
N PRO A 122 -14.11 14.67 15.80
CA PRO A 122 -14.40 15.70 14.81
C PRO A 122 -15.49 15.18 13.88
N THR A 123 -16.73 15.66 14.05
CA THR A 123 -17.78 15.53 13.03
C THR A 123 -17.38 16.35 11.82
N SER A 124 -16.95 15.68 10.75
CA SER A 124 -16.83 16.30 9.43
C SER A 124 -18.24 16.61 8.92
N ASN A 125 -18.57 17.90 8.87
CA ASN A 125 -19.80 18.42 8.27
C ASN A 125 -19.89 18.01 6.80
N ILE A 126 -20.89 17.20 6.47
CA ILE A 126 -21.33 17.00 5.09
C ILE A 126 -22.36 18.10 4.83
N HIS A 127 -21.95 19.18 4.18
CA HIS A 127 -22.89 20.20 3.70
C HIS A 127 -23.48 19.67 2.39
N LEU A 128 -24.77 19.31 2.42
CA LEU A 128 -25.62 19.29 1.24
C LEU A 128 -26.18 20.70 1.09
N GLU A 129 -25.78 21.39 0.02
CA GLU A 129 -26.66 22.30 -0.72
C GLU A 129 -26.73 21.82 -2.17
#